data_AF-A0A2E9L3X5-F1
#
_entry.id   AF-A0A2E9L3X5-F1
#
_cell.length_a   1.000
_cell.length_b   1.000
_cell.length_c   1.000
_cell.angle_alpha   90.00
_cell.angle_beta   90.00
_cell.angle_gamma   90.00
#
_symmetry.space_group_name_H-M   'P 1'
#
loop_
_entity.id
_entity.type
_entity.pdbx_description
1 polymer ?
#
loop_
_entity_poly.entity_id
_entity_poly.type
_entity_poly.pdbx_seq_one_letter_code
_entity_poly.pdbx_strand_id
1 'polypeptide(L)' 'MRELIIALGLFFFIEGILYALFPSKMKNMVEKIKTINESQLRIGGLVFTVIGFLIIWYMKKYGI' A
#
# COMPACT_ATOMS: atom_id res chain seq x y z
N MET A 1 7.41 11.05 16.04
CA MET A 1 6.22 10.46 16.70
C MET A 1 4.90 10.91 16.08
N ARG A 2 4.65 12.22 15.87
CA ARG A 2 3.43 12.70 15.18
C ARG A 2 3.28 12.20 13.74
N GLU A 3 4.38 12.11 12.99
CA GLU A 3 4.35 11.70 11.58
C GLU A 3 3.89 10.26 11.39
N LEU A 4 4.27 9.34 12.28
CA LEU A 4 3.83 7.95 12.24
C LEU A 4 2.32 7.83 12.46
N ILE A 5 1.78 8.61 13.40
CA ILE A 5 0.34 8.65 13.69
C ILE A 5 -0.43 9.23 12.50
N ILE A 6 0.11 10.26 11.86
CA ILE A 6 -0.49 10.87 10.66
C ILE A 6 -0.46 9.88 9.47
N ALA A 7 0.66 9.21 9.23
CA ALA A 7 0.79 8.21 8.17
C ALA A 7 -0.17 7.03 8.38
N LEU A 8 -0.30 6.55 9.63
CA LEU A 8 -1.24 5.50 9.99
C LEU A 8 -2.70 5.95 9.80
N GLY A 9 -3.03 7.18 10.19
CA GLY A 9 -4.36 7.77 9.96
C GLY A 9 -4.71 7.90 8.47
N LEU A 10 -3.77 8.38 7.65
CA LEU A 10 -3.91 8.45 6.20
C LEU A 10 -4.09 7.07 5.56
N PHE A 11 -3.32 6.08 6.03
CA PHE A 11 -3.44 4.69 5.56
C PHE A 11 -4.87 4.16 5.80
N PHE A 12 -5.38 4.26 7.02
CA PHE A 12 -6.74 3.83 7.33
C PHE A 12 -7.82 4.64 6.61
N PHE A 13 -7.60 5.94 6.40
CA PHE A 13 -8.56 6.79 5.69
C PHE A 13 -8.72 6.39 4.22
N ILE A 14 -7.60 6.16 3.52
CA ILE A 14 -7.60 5.74 2.12
C ILE A 14 -8.20 4.34 1.98
N GLU A 15 -7.75 3.38 2.81
CA GLU A 15 -8.33 2.03 2.84
C GLU A 15 -9.84 2.07 3.11
N GLY A 16 -10.28 2.82 4.13
CA GLY A 16 -11.69 2.94 4.51
C GLY A 16 -12.58 3.52 3.40
N ILE A 17 -12.11 4.57 2.71
CA ILE A 17 -12.85 5.15 1.57
C ILE A 17 -12.97 4.15 0.42
N LEU A 18 -11.91 3.39 0.12
CA LEU A 18 -11.94 2.38 -0.94
C LEU A 18 -12.96 1.28 -0.64
N TYR A 19 -13.05 0.82 0.61
CA TYR A 19 -14.06 -0.15 1.02
C TYR A 19 -15.49 0.42 0.99
N ALA A 20 -15.67 1.69 1.37
CA ALA A 20 -16.98 2.33 1.40
C ALA A 20 -17.53 2.66 0.00
N LEU A 21 -16.69 3.18 -0.89
CA LEU A 21 -17.10 3.58 -2.24
C LEU A 21 -17.12 2.40 -3.22
N PHE A 22 -16.19 1.45 -3.09
CA PHE A 22 -16.02 0.36 -4.06
C PHE A 22 -15.89 -1.03 -3.40
N PRO A 23 -16.89 -1.47 -2.61
CA PRO A 23 -16.83 -2.75 -1.91
C PRO A 23 -16.67 -3.93 -2.87
N SER A 24 -17.36 -3.91 -4.02
CA SER A 24 -17.29 -4.98 -5.02
C SER A 24 -15.94 -5.10 -5.70
N LYS A 25 -15.21 -3.98 -5.92
CA LYS A 25 -13.88 -4.02 -6.55
C LYS A 25 -12.85 -4.64 -5.60
N MET A 26 -12.89 -4.28 -4.32
CA MET A 26 -11.99 -4.85 -3.31
C MET A 26 -12.19 -6.36 -3.16
N LYS A 27 -13.45 -6.81 -3.11
CA LYS A 27 -13.78 -8.24 -3.03
C LYS A 27 -13.25 -9.02 -4.25
N ASN A 28 -13.47 -8.50 -5.45
CA ASN A 28 -12.95 -9.11 -6.68
C ASN A 28 -11.41 -9.12 -6.74
N MET A 29 -10.74 -8.11 -6.16
CA MET A 29 -9.28 -8.09 -6.09
C MET A 29 -8.74 -9.21 -5.21
N VAL A 30 -9.36 -9.46 -4.05
CA VAL A 30 -9.00 -10.56 -3.15
C VAL A 30 -9.20 -11.93 -3.81
N GLU A 31 -10.28 -12.13 -4.57
CA GLU A 31 -10.48 -13.37 -5.33
C GLU A 31 -9.40 -13.57 -6.40
N LYS A 32 -8.99 -12.51 -7.09
CA LYS A 32 -7.88 -12.59 -8.06
C LYS A 32 -6.56 -12.92 -7.38
N ILE A 33 -6.28 -12.37 -6.19
CA ILE A 33 -5.04 -12.67 -5.44
C ILE A 33 -4.94 -14.16 -5.11
N LYS A 34 -6.05 -14.84 -4.82
CA LYS A 34 -6.05 -16.30 -4.59
C LYS A 34 -5.64 -17.11 -5.82
N THR A 35 -5.82 -16.57 -7.02
CA THR A 35 -5.40 -17.23 -8.27
C THR A 35 -3.96 -16.92 -8.67
N ILE A 36 -3.34 -15.93 -8.03
CA ILE A 36 -1.95 -15.54 -8.28
C ILE A 36 -1.02 -16.43 -7.45
N ASN A 37 0.03 -16.95 -8.09
CA ASN A 37 1.01 -17.80 -7.43
C ASN A 37 1.81 -17.01 -6.39
N GLU A 38 2.17 -17.61 -5.25
CA GLU A 38 2.84 -16.92 -4.14
C GLU A 38 4.14 -16.24 -4.55
N SER A 39 4.88 -16.82 -5.50
CA SER A 39 6.13 -16.24 -6.02
C SER A 39 5.91 -14.87 -6.66
N GLN A 40 4.83 -14.73 -7.45
CA GLN A 40 4.45 -13.46 -8.08
C GLN A 40 4.05 -12.42 -7.03
N LEU A 41 3.31 -12.84 -6.00
CA LEU A 41 2.90 -11.96 -4.91
C LEU A 41 4.11 -11.46 -4.09
N ARG A 42 5.10 -12.33 -3.84
CA ARG A 42 6.36 -11.97 -3.18
C ARG A 42 7.17 -10.97 -4.00
N ILE A 43 7.32 -11.21 -5.30
CA ILE A 43 8.04 -10.30 -6.19
C ILE A 43 7.35 -8.94 -6.25
N GLY A 44 6.02 -8.90 -6.39
CA GLY A 44 5.25 -7.66 -6.34
C GLY A 44 5.47 -6.90 -5.03
N GLY A 45 5.37 -7.58 -3.88
CA GLY A 45 5.59 -6.99 -2.56
C GLY A 45 7.02 -6.45 -2.38
N LEU A 46 8.03 -7.17 -2.88
CA LEU A 46 9.42 -6.70 -2.87
C LEU A 46 9.61 -5.44 -3.71
N VAL A 47 9.04 -5.40 -4.92
CA VAL A 47 9.10 -4.22 -5.78
C VAL A 47 8.43 -3.02 -5.11
N PHE A 48 7.24 -3.18 -4.54
CA PHE A 48 6.56 -2.11 -3.80
C PHE A 48 7.37 -1.62 -2.60
N THR A 49 8.03 -2.52 -1.88
CA THR A 49 8.88 -2.17 -0.73
C THR A 49 10.10 -1.36 -1.16
N VAL A 50 10.78 -1.77 -2.23
CA VAL A 50 11.97 -1.07 -2.75
C VAL A 50 11.58 0.32 -3.28
N ILE A 51 10.47 0.43 -4.00
CA ILE A 51 9.97 1.72 -4.50
C ILE A 51 9.59 2.63 -3.34
N GLY A 52 8.82 2.14 -2.36
CA GLY A 52 8.44 2.90 -1.18
C GLY A 52 9.64 3.39 -0.38
N PHE A 53 10.64 2.52 -0.21
CA PHE A 53 11.91 2.88 0.45
C PHE A 53 12.67 3.96 -0.31
N LEU A 54 12.78 3.86 -1.65
CA LEU A 54 13.41 4.88 -2.47
C LEU A 54 12.69 6.22 -2.35
N ILE A 55 11.36 6.25 -2.41
CA ILE A 55 10.57 7.48 -2.27
C ILE A 55 10.84 8.14 -0.91
N ILE A 56 10.77 7.38 0.19
CA ILE A 56 11.04 7.91 1.54
C ILE A 56 12.48 8.42 1.64
N TRP A 57 13.44 7.68 1.08
CA TRP A 57 14.85 8.06 1.09
C TRP A 57 15.10 9.35 0.29
N TYR A 58 14.48 9.49 -0.89
CA TYR A 58 14.53 10.70 -1.70
C TYR A 58 13.89 11.89 -0.97
N MET A 59 12.69 11.72 -0.42
CA MET A 59 12.01 12.80 0.34
C MET A 59 12.85 13.26 1.53
N LYS A 60 13.40 12.31 2.30
CA LYS A 60 14.29 12.61 3.43
C LYS A 60 15.58 13.30 3.00
N LYS A 61 16.16 12.91 1.86
CA LYS A 61 17.41 13.48 1.34
C LYS A 61 17.25 14.89 0.78
N TYR A 62 16.12 15.17 0.12
CA TYR A 62 15.82 16.50 -0.45
C TYR A 62 15.14 17.46 0.54
N GLY A 63 14.93 17.04 1.79
CA GLY A 63 14.62 17.95 2.90
C GLY A 63 13.21 18.55 2.86
N ILE A 64 12.20 17.76 2.50
CA ILE A 64 10.79 18.06 2.79
C ILE A 64 10.42 17.43 4.12
#